data_AF-A0A5C4L387-F1
#
_entry.id   AF-A0A5C4L387-F1
#
_cell.length_a   1.000
_cell.length_b   1.000
_cell.length_c   1.000
_cell.angle_alpha   90.00
_cell.angle_beta   90.00
_cell.angle_gamma   90.00
#
_symmetry.space_group_name_H-M   'P 1'
#
loop_
_entity.id
_entity.type
_entity.pdbx_description
1 polymer ?
#
loop_
_entity_poly.entity_id
_entity_poly.type
_entity_poly.pdbx_seq_one_letter_code
_entity_poly.pdbx_strand_id
1 'polypeptide(L)'
;MKAMIAGACLVLLGGCANTGQTPWEALSSNASCGKLNSEQQLSLNLADDMANDGKLHASLANLQSLPDNLADVRLRKARVYRLLGRSEAEPLYRGLLGTCLAAEAEHGLGQLAAAKADYGQAQAHLQRAARLAPTDEKIRNDLGVVYLNQLRIEDARFEFLTAMELKQSDQLAALNLVTLLLYQDDWTRAGELVSRLGLSPAQFSEAQSRAEKLKVPAKAPASAAVTAMLK
;
A
#
# COMPACT_ATOMS: atom_id res chain seq x y z
N MET A 1 4.41 51.31 -57.96
CA MET A 1 4.94 52.05 -56.80
C MET A 1 4.09 51.66 -55.59
N LYS A 2 4.45 50.57 -54.90
CA LYS A 2 5.01 50.55 -53.53
C LYS A 2 4.17 51.28 -52.47
N ALA A 3 3.48 50.52 -51.62
CA ALA A 3 3.50 50.70 -50.16
C ALA A 3 2.87 49.47 -49.48
N MET A 4 3.71 48.55 -49.01
CA MET A 4 3.36 47.54 -48.01
C MET A 4 3.38 48.23 -46.65
N ILE A 5 2.31 48.11 -45.86
CA ILE A 5 2.33 48.48 -44.43
C ILE A 5 2.06 47.21 -43.65
N ALA A 6 3.13 46.64 -43.13
CA ALA A 6 3.12 45.55 -42.17
C ALA A 6 2.84 46.14 -40.77
N GLY A 7 1.70 45.75 -40.18
CA GLY A 7 1.41 46.03 -38.78
C GLY A 7 2.13 45.04 -37.88
N ALA A 8 3.15 45.53 -37.16
CA ALA A 8 3.88 44.76 -36.17
C ALA A 8 3.07 44.63 -34.87
N CYS A 9 2.48 43.46 -34.63
CA CYS A 9 1.98 43.09 -33.30
C CYS A 9 3.17 42.68 -32.42
N LEU A 10 3.65 43.62 -31.60
CA LEU A 10 4.54 43.34 -30.47
C LEU A 10 3.70 42.85 -29.29
N VAL A 11 3.56 41.54 -29.16
CA VAL A 11 3.04 40.91 -27.93
C VAL A 11 4.24 40.62 -27.03
N LEU A 12 4.40 41.44 -25.99
CA LEU A 12 5.33 41.17 -24.89
C LEU A 12 4.71 40.11 -23.97
N LEU A 13 5.02 38.84 -24.22
CA LEU A 13 4.80 37.80 -23.23
C LEU A 13 5.90 37.88 -22.18
N GLY A 14 5.53 38.35 -20.98
CA GLY A 14 6.36 38.25 -19.79
C GLY A 14 6.64 36.78 -19.49
N GLY A 15 7.91 36.40 -19.54
CA GLY A 15 8.36 35.06 -19.20
C GLY A 15 8.26 34.83 -17.70
N CYS A 16 7.31 34.02 -17.26
CA CYS A 16 7.55 33.18 -16.09
C CYS A 16 8.58 32.13 -16.50
N ALA A 17 9.71 32.04 -15.79
CA ALA A 17 10.61 30.90 -15.88
C ALA A 17 9.88 29.67 -15.34
N ASN A 18 9.00 29.10 -16.16
CA ASN A 18 8.43 27.79 -15.94
C ASN A 18 9.51 26.80 -16.35
N THR A 19 10.11 26.13 -15.36
CA THR A 19 10.83 24.87 -15.61
C THR A 19 9.95 24.04 -16.53
N GLY A 20 10.39 23.82 -17.77
CA GLY A 20 9.57 23.43 -18.92
C GLY A 20 8.97 22.03 -18.86
N GLN A 21 8.30 21.70 -17.75
CA GLN A 21 7.49 20.51 -17.59
C GLN A 21 6.05 20.91 -17.90
N THR A 22 5.57 20.40 -19.01
CA THR A 22 4.16 20.49 -19.38
C THR A 22 3.32 19.62 -18.43
N PRO A 23 2.05 19.97 -18.15
CA PRO A 23 1.22 19.22 -17.19
C PRO A 23 1.03 17.73 -17.52
N TRP A 24 1.21 17.34 -18.78
CA TRP A 24 1.10 15.96 -19.23
C TRP A 24 2.44 15.19 -19.16
N GLU A 25 3.60 15.85 -19.04
CA GLU A 25 4.87 15.18 -18.72
C GLU A 25 4.89 14.65 -17.28
N ALA A 26 4.11 15.24 -16.37
CA ALA A 26 3.85 14.65 -15.06
C ALA A 26 3.02 13.34 -15.15
N LEU A 27 2.28 13.15 -16.24
CA LEU A 27 1.54 11.91 -16.53
C LEU A 27 2.37 10.91 -17.35
N SER A 28 3.40 11.36 -18.07
CA SER A 28 4.24 10.51 -18.95
C SER A 28 5.66 10.26 -18.44
N SER A 29 6.10 10.92 -17.36
CA SER A 29 7.38 10.62 -16.72
C SER A 29 7.25 9.34 -15.89
N ASN A 30 7.58 8.22 -16.53
CA ASN A 30 7.75 6.95 -15.84
C ASN A 30 8.69 7.17 -14.65
N ALA A 31 8.25 6.77 -13.46
CA ALA A 31 9.10 6.86 -12.27
C ALA A 31 10.40 6.11 -12.54
N SER A 32 11.53 6.79 -12.40
CA SER A 32 12.83 6.21 -12.67
C SER A 32 13.23 5.31 -11.51
N CYS A 33 13.58 4.07 -11.85
CA CYS A 33 14.18 3.08 -10.95
C CYS A 33 15.72 3.17 -10.96
N GLY A 34 16.26 4.31 -11.38
CA GLY A 34 17.70 4.54 -11.42
C GLY A 34 18.34 4.54 -10.04
N LYS A 35 19.66 4.32 -10.02
CA LYS A 35 20.44 4.34 -8.78
C LYS A 35 20.34 5.71 -8.11
N LEU A 36 20.01 5.70 -6.82
CA LEU A 36 19.99 6.89 -5.98
C LEU A 36 21.42 7.39 -5.69
N ASN A 37 21.58 8.71 -5.61
CA ASN A 37 22.81 9.30 -5.09
C ASN A 37 22.85 9.22 -3.55
N SER A 38 24.02 9.48 -2.96
CA SER A 38 24.22 9.34 -1.50
C SER A 38 23.31 10.26 -0.68
N GLU A 39 23.03 11.46 -1.17
CA GLU A 39 22.15 12.43 -0.50
C GLU A 39 20.70 11.96 -0.52
N GLN A 40 20.20 11.53 -1.68
CA GLN A 40 18.88 10.95 -1.85
C GLN A 40 18.70 9.72 -0.95
N GLN A 41 19.67 8.81 -0.93
CA GLN A 41 19.63 7.62 -0.07
C GLN A 41 19.58 8.00 1.41
N LEU A 42 20.37 8.98 1.84
CA LEU A 42 20.38 9.46 3.22
C LEU A 42 19.02 10.06 3.61
N SER A 43 18.48 10.95 2.78
CA SER A 43 17.16 11.55 3.01
C SER A 43 16.06 10.49 3.07
N LEU A 44 16.09 9.52 2.15
CA LEU A 44 15.16 8.40 2.19
C LEU A 44 15.28 7.61 3.50
N ASN A 45 16.48 7.18 3.91
CA ASN A 45 16.64 6.43 5.16
C ASN A 45 16.11 7.22 6.37
N LEU A 46 16.40 8.52 6.43
CA LEU A 46 15.85 9.41 7.46
C LEU A 46 14.31 9.44 7.43
N ALA A 47 13.69 9.51 6.25
CA ALA A 47 12.23 9.45 6.11
C ALA A 47 11.64 8.12 6.61
N ASP A 48 12.30 6.98 6.37
CA ASP A 48 11.86 5.68 6.89
C ASP A 48 11.97 5.62 8.40
N ASP A 49 13.09 6.09 8.98
CA ASP A 49 13.30 6.12 10.42
C ASP A 49 12.22 6.97 11.10
N MET A 50 11.92 8.15 10.55
CA MET A 50 10.82 8.99 11.04
C MET A 50 9.47 8.29 10.95
N ALA A 51 9.19 7.53 9.88
CA ALA A 51 7.93 6.81 9.75
C ALA A 51 7.83 5.63 10.74
N ASN A 52 8.93 4.89 10.94
CA ASN A 52 9.02 3.79 11.89
C ASN A 52 8.86 4.27 13.34
N ASP A 53 9.34 5.48 13.64
CA ASP A 53 9.13 6.20 14.91
C ASP A 53 7.69 6.73 15.08
N GLY A 54 6.82 6.55 14.10
CA GLY A 54 5.45 7.09 14.09
C GLY A 54 5.35 8.57 13.74
N LYS A 55 6.45 9.25 13.40
CA LYS A 55 6.51 10.67 13.01
C LYS A 55 6.16 10.86 11.53
N LEU A 56 4.98 10.37 11.13
CA LEU A 56 4.54 10.31 9.72
C LEU A 56 4.54 11.68 9.03
N HIS A 57 4.15 12.76 9.71
CA HIS A 57 4.18 14.11 9.14
C HIS A 57 5.60 14.62 8.86
N ALA A 58 6.55 14.31 9.74
CA ALA A 58 7.96 14.69 9.54
C ALA A 58 8.59 13.86 8.42
N SER A 59 8.29 12.56 8.37
CA SER A 59 8.64 11.68 7.25
C SER A 59 8.15 12.26 5.92
N LEU A 60 6.87 12.64 5.84
CA LEU A 60 6.29 13.21 4.63
C LEU A 60 6.96 14.54 4.23
N ALA A 61 7.20 15.43 5.19
CA ALA A 61 7.85 16.71 4.93
C ALA A 61 9.28 16.53 4.38
N ASN A 62 10.02 15.54 4.89
CA ASN A 62 11.32 15.19 4.34
C ASN A 62 11.22 14.63 2.92
N LEU A 63 10.27 13.73 2.65
CA LEU A 63 10.08 13.19 1.30
C LEU A 63 9.66 14.27 0.29
N GLN A 64 8.97 15.32 0.72
CA GLN A 64 8.55 16.43 -0.14
C GLN A 64 9.71 17.28 -0.67
N SER A 65 10.88 17.26 -0.04
CA SER A 65 12.07 17.94 -0.57
C SER A 65 12.80 17.13 -1.66
N LEU A 66 12.41 15.87 -1.88
CA LEU A 66 13.03 14.98 -2.87
C LEU A 66 12.28 14.97 -4.21
N PRO A 67 12.97 14.70 -5.34
CA PRO A 67 12.35 14.67 -6.66
C PRO A 67 11.25 13.61 -6.82
N ASP A 68 10.09 14.02 -7.35
CA ASP A 68 8.91 13.15 -7.55
C ASP A 68 9.04 12.15 -8.71
N ASN A 69 10.06 12.31 -9.55
CA ASN A 69 10.37 11.39 -10.64
C ASN A 69 11.09 10.13 -10.17
N LEU A 70 11.54 10.06 -8.91
CA LEU A 70 12.16 8.88 -8.33
C LEU A 70 11.09 7.90 -7.86
N ALA A 71 11.17 6.64 -8.32
CA ALA A 71 10.21 5.61 -7.96
C ALA A 71 10.14 5.38 -6.44
N ASP A 72 11.30 5.33 -5.77
CA ASP A 72 11.38 5.14 -4.32
C ASP A 72 10.72 6.28 -3.52
N VAL A 73 10.95 7.54 -3.91
CA VAL A 73 10.32 8.70 -3.27
C VAL A 73 8.80 8.59 -3.38
N ARG A 74 8.31 8.27 -4.59
CA ARG A 74 6.87 8.09 -4.85
C ARG A 74 6.28 6.97 -4.01
N LEU A 75 6.96 5.81 -3.92
CA LEU A 75 6.51 4.67 -3.13
C LEU A 75 6.43 5.02 -1.64
N ARG A 76 7.44 5.71 -1.11
CA ARG A 76 7.50 6.10 0.31
C ARG A 76 6.46 7.16 0.65
N LYS A 77 6.23 8.15 -0.22
CA LYS A 77 5.10 9.09 -0.08
C LYS A 77 3.77 8.33 -0.06
N ALA A 78 3.57 7.38 -0.97
CA ALA A 78 2.35 6.57 -1.02
C ALA A 78 2.14 5.77 0.28
N ARG A 79 3.20 5.17 0.84
CA ARG A 79 3.15 4.49 2.14
C ARG A 79 2.77 5.44 3.27
N VAL A 80 3.41 6.60 3.37
CA VAL A 80 3.13 7.57 4.43
C VAL A 80 1.71 8.13 4.31
N TYR A 81 1.25 8.49 3.11
CA TYR A 81 -0.13 8.92 2.89
C TYR A 81 -1.14 7.82 3.25
N ARG A 82 -0.86 6.55 2.94
CA ARG A 82 -1.71 5.42 3.32
C ARG A 82 -1.83 5.32 4.84
N LEU A 83 -0.71 5.41 5.57
CA LEU A 83 -0.71 5.37 7.04
C LEU A 83 -1.43 6.57 7.66
N LEU A 84 -1.42 7.73 6.99
CA LEU A 84 -2.17 8.92 7.38
C LEU A 84 -3.66 8.88 6.97
N GLY A 85 -4.12 7.83 6.27
CA GLY A 85 -5.50 7.75 5.77
C GLY A 85 -5.85 8.76 4.67
N ARG A 86 -4.83 9.26 3.95
CA ARG A 86 -4.93 10.32 2.94
C ARG A 86 -5.19 9.72 1.55
N SER A 87 -6.06 10.34 0.76
CA SER A 87 -6.48 9.84 -0.56
C SER A 87 -5.36 9.92 -1.60
N GLU A 88 -4.36 10.76 -1.35
CA GLU A 88 -3.15 10.96 -2.14
C GLU A 88 -2.33 9.67 -2.31
N ALA A 89 -2.51 8.66 -1.45
CA ALA A 89 -1.79 7.39 -1.56
C ALA A 89 -2.11 6.61 -2.84
N GLU A 90 -3.40 6.55 -3.22
CA GLU A 90 -3.88 5.72 -4.33
C GLU A 90 -3.29 6.11 -5.70
N PRO A 91 -3.30 7.40 -6.13
CA PRO A 91 -2.69 7.78 -7.40
C PRO A 91 -1.18 7.55 -7.44
N LEU A 92 -0.48 7.68 -6.30
CA LEU A 92 0.97 7.44 -6.24
C LEU A 92 1.30 5.96 -6.45
N TYR A 93 0.55 5.03 -5.83
CA TYR A 93 0.72 3.60 -6.12
C TYR A 93 0.35 3.26 -7.56
N ARG A 94 -0.76 3.81 -8.10
CA ARG A 94 -1.13 3.58 -9.52
C ARG A 94 -0.02 4.03 -10.47
N GLY A 95 0.63 5.15 -10.18
CA GLY A 95 1.77 5.68 -10.95
C GLY A 95 3.05 4.83 -10.87
N LEU A 96 3.04 3.72 -10.14
CA LEU A 96 4.17 2.77 -10.02
C LEU A 96 3.89 1.40 -10.66
N LEU A 97 2.66 1.12 -11.11
CA LEU A 97 2.28 -0.19 -11.68
C LEU A 97 3.06 -0.57 -12.95
N GLY A 98 3.63 0.40 -13.66
CA GLY A 98 4.45 0.20 -14.87
C GLY A 98 5.95 0.33 -14.64
N THR A 99 6.43 0.32 -13.39
CA THR A 99 7.84 0.52 -13.05
C THR A 99 8.44 -0.75 -12.43
N CYS A 100 9.70 -0.69 -12.00
CA CYS A 100 10.31 -1.77 -11.24
C CYS A 100 9.66 -2.01 -9.86
N LEU A 101 8.87 -1.05 -9.36
CA LEU A 101 8.20 -1.13 -8.05
C LEU A 101 6.73 -1.58 -8.19
N ALA A 102 6.40 -2.30 -9.26
CA ALA A 102 5.04 -2.76 -9.53
C ALA A 102 4.52 -3.71 -8.44
N ALA A 103 5.39 -4.53 -7.85
CA ALA A 103 5.00 -5.45 -6.77
C ALA A 103 4.54 -4.68 -5.53
N GLU A 104 5.32 -3.70 -5.09
CA GLU A 104 5.05 -2.84 -3.95
C GLU A 104 3.85 -1.92 -4.20
N ALA A 105 3.66 -1.49 -5.45
CA ALA A 105 2.50 -0.73 -5.88
C ALA A 105 1.21 -1.54 -5.78
N GLU A 106 1.19 -2.76 -6.32
CA GLU A 106 0.06 -3.68 -6.18
C GLU A 106 -0.18 -4.04 -4.71
N HIS A 107 0.87 -4.23 -3.91
CA HIS A 107 0.77 -4.46 -2.47
C HIS A 107 0.07 -3.29 -1.77
N GLY A 108 0.52 -2.07 -2.03
CA GLY A 108 -0.05 -0.85 -1.45
C GLY A 108 -1.51 -0.62 -1.83
N LEU A 109 -1.90 -0.88 -3.08
CA LEU A 109 -3.29 -0.82 -3.54
C LEU A 109 -4.15 -1.90 -2.86
N GLY A 110 -3.60 -3.10 -2.68
CA GLY A 110 -4.25 -4.16 -1.92
C GLY A 110 -4.52 -3.77 -0.47
N GLN A 111 -3.55 -3.14 0.19
CA GLN A 111 -3.70 -2.61 1.54
C GLN A 111 -4.75 -1.49 1.63
N LEU A 112 -4.81 -0.60 0.64
CA LEU A 112 -5.83 0.46 0.56
C LEU A 112 -7.24 -0.12 0.39
N ALA A 113 -7.41 -1.14 -0.47
CA ALA A 113 -8.68 -1.83 -0.67
C ALA A 113 -9.11 -2.59 0.60
N ALA A 114 -8.18 -3.30 1.25
CA ALA A 114 -8.44 -4.01 2.51
C ALA A 114 -8.87 -3.06 3.64
N ALA A 115 -8.26 -1.88 3.74
CA ALA A 115 -8.63 -0.84 4.71
C ALA A 115 -10.07 -0.31 4.49
N LYS A 116 -10.58 -0.38 3.26
CA LYS A 116 -11.97 -0.06 2.90
C LYS A 116 -12.92 -1.26 3.04
N ALA A 117 -12.45 -2.39 3.56
CA ALA A 117 -13.14 -3.68 3.58
C ALA A 117 -13.57 -4.20 2.19
N ASP A 118 -12.99 -3.67 1.11
CA ASP A 118 -13.17 -4.20 -0.25
C ASP A 118 -12.20 -5.37 -0.46
N TYR A 119 -12.53 -6.50 0.15
CA TYR A 119 -11.68 -7.68 0.11
C TYR A 119 -11.57 -8.29 -1.29
N GLY A 120 -12.52 -8.03 -2.19
CA GLY A 120 -12.46 -8.50 -3.57
C GLY A 120 -11.33 -7.80 -4.34
N GLN A 121 -11.30 -6.47 -4.31
CA GLN A 121 -10.21 -5.71 -4.91
C GLN A 121 -8.88 -5.95 -4.19
N ALA A 122 -8.89 -6.05 -2.86
CA ALA A 122 -7.70 -6.33 -2.09
C ALA A 122 -7.05 -7.65 -2.51
N GLN A 123 -7.84 -8.71 -2.67
CA GLN A 123 -7.36 -10.00 -3.16
C GLN A 123 -6.75 -9.86 -4.55
N ALA A 124 -7.43 -9.20 -5.49
CA ALA A 124 -6.96 -9.07 -6.86
C ALA A 124 -5.60 -8.36 -6.94
N HIS A 125 -5.43 -7.27 -6.18
CA HIS A 125 -4.17 -6.54 -6.06
C HIS A 125 -3.07 -7.37 -5.40
N LEU A 126 -3.34 -7.99 -4.24
CA LEU A 126 -2.36 -8.79 -3.51
C LEU A 126 -1.93 -10.06 -4.27
N GLN A 127 -2.83 -10.68 -5.03
CA GLN A 127 -2.48 -11.79 -5.93
C GLN A 127 -1.55 -11.35 -7.06
N ARG A 128 -1.71 -10.14 -7.60
CA ARG A 128 -0.75 -9.58 -8.58
C ARG A 128 0.59 -9.29 -7.92
N ALA A 129 0.59 -8.68 -6.75
CA ALA A 129 1.78 -8.42 -5.95
C ALA A 129 2.55 -9.73 -5.66
N ALA A 130 1.86 -10.78 -5.21
CA ALA A 130 2.45 -12.09 -4.91
C ALA A 130 3.00 -12.81 -6.16
N ARG A 131 2.48 -12.53 -7.36
CA ARG A 131 3.06 -13.03 -8.61
C ARG A 131 4.35 -12.30 -8.99
N LEU A 132 4.42 -10.99 -8.71
CA LEU A 132 5.57 -10.16 -9.03
C LEU A 132 6.72 -10.36 -8.02
N ALA A 133 6.40 -10.57 -6.75
CA ALA A 133 7.34 -10.80 -5.66
C ALA A 133 6.92 -12.04 -4.83
N PRO A 134 7.13 -13.26 -5.36
CA PRO A 134 6.62 -14.48 -4.72
C PRO A 134 7.27 -14.83 -3.38
N THR A 135 8.43 -14.24 -3.07
CA THR A 135 9.21 -14.46 -1.85
C THR A 135 9.09 -13.32 -0.83
N ASP A 136 8.21 -12.34 -1.06
CA ASP A 136 7.97 -11.27 -0.08
C ASP A 136 6.99 -11.76 0.99
N GLU A 137 7.47 -11.86 2.23
CA GLU A 137 6.70 -12.39 3.35
C GLU A 137 5.50 -11.49 3.73
N LYS A 138 5.61 -10.18 3.52
CA LYS A 138 4.58 -9.22 3.91
C LYS A 138 3.41 -9.26 2.95
N ILE A 139 3.69 -9.43 1.65
CA ILE A 139 2.67 -9.63 0.63
C ILE A 139 1.90 -10.94 0.89
N ARG A 140 2.62 -12.03 1.19
CA ARG A 140 2.03 -13.33 1.58
C ARG A 140 1.12 -13.17 2.80
N ASN A 141 1.64 -12.55 3.86
CA ASN A 141 0.89 -12.29 5.08
C ASN A 141 -0.40 -11.49 4.81
N ASP A 142 -0.31 -10.39 4.07
CA ASP A 142 -1.47 -9.54 3.79
C ASP A 142 -2.50 -10.25 2.90
N LEU A 143 -2.06 -11.08 1.96
CA LEU A 143 -2.95 -11.93 1.16
C LEU A 143 -3.69 -12.94 2.04
N GLY A 144 -2.99 -13.58 2.98
CA GLY A 144 -3.60 -14.47 3.97
C GLY A 144 -4.63 -13.74 4.85
N VAL A 145 -4.33 -12.51 5.26
CA VAL A 145 -5.28 -11.65 5.99
C VAL A 145 -6.54 -11.39 5.17
N VAL A 146 -6.41 -11.09 3.88
CA VAL A 146 -7.56 -10.86 3.01
C VAL A 146 -8.39 -12.14 2.84
N TYR A 147 -7.76 -13.29 2.62
CA TYR A 147 -8.47 -14.57 2.56
C TYR A 147 -9.21 -14.90 3.85
N LEU A 148 -8.60 -14.64 5.02
CA LEU A 148 -9.23 -14.89 6.31
C LEU A 148 -10.49 -14.02 6.49
N ASN A 149 -10.46 -12.75 6.08
CA ASN A 149 -11.63 -11.87 6.14
C ASN A 149 -12.74 -12.27 5.15
N GLN A 150 -12.38 -12.99 4.08
CA GLN A 150 -13.35 -13.62 3.17
C GLN A 150 -13.80 -15.01 3.63
N LEU A 151 -13.36 -15.47 4.81
CA LEU A 151 -13.59 -16.82 5.35
C LEU A 151 -13.03 -17.95 4.47
N ARG A 152 -12.03 -17.64 3.64
CA ARG A 152 -11.27 -18.62 2.85
C ARG A 152 -10.14 -19.19 3.69
N ILE A 153 -10.51 -20.09 4.61
CA ILE A 153 -9.63 -20.53 5.71
C ILE A 153 -8.37 -21.26 5.22
N GLU A 154 -8.50 -22.19 4.29
CA GLU A 154 -7.35 -22.97 3.81
C GLU A 154 -6.38 -22.12 2.98
N ASP A 155 -6.91 -21.20 2.15
CA ASP A 155 -6.07 -20.25 1.42
C ASP A 155 -5.31 -19.32 2.38
N ALA A 156 -5.98 -18.82 3.42
CA ALA A 156 -5.35 -17.99 4.44
C ALA A 156 -4.24 -18.74 5.17
N ARG A 157 -4.50 -20.00 5.59
CA ARG A 157 -3.51 -20.85 6.25
C ARG A 157 -2.27 -21.04 5.38
N PHE A 158 -2.46 -21.35 4.09
CA PHE A 158 -1.36 -21.55 3.15
C PHE A 158 -0.45 -20.31 3.08
N GLU A 159 -1.04 -19.12 2.93
CA GLU A 159 -0.25 -17.89 2.82
C GLU A 159 0.45 -17.51 4.13
N PHE A 160 -0.17 -17.73 5.29
CA PHE A 160 0.48 -17.49 6.59
C PHE A 160 1.65 -18.44 6.84
N LEU A 161 1.49 -19.73 6.55
CA LEU A 161 2.58 -20.70 6.68
C LEU A 161 3.73 -20.36 5.74
N THR A 162 3.43 -20.00 4.48
CA THR A 162 4.43 -19.57 3.50
C THR A 162 5.19 -18.33 3.99
N ALA A 163 4.50 -17.32 4.52
CA ALA A 163 5.12 -16.13 5.08
C ALA A 163 6.05 -16.45 6.26
N MET A 164 5.63 -17.34 7.16
CA MET A 164 6.45 -17.78 8.30
C MET A 164 7.71 -18.54 7.85
N GLU A 165 7.61 -19.38 6.82
CA GLU A 165 8.74 -20.11 6.27
C GLU A 165 9.74 -19.21 5.55
N LEU A 166 9.26 -18.18 4.83
CA LEU A 166 10.10 -17.18 4.18
C LEU A 166 10.87 -16.32 5.18
N LYS A 167 10.26 -16.00 6.33
CA LYS A 167 10.90 -15.18 7.36
C LYS A 167 10.46 -15.57 8.77
N GLN A 168 11.20 -16.50 9.36
CA GLN A 168 10.92 -17.04 10.69
C GLN A 168 10.98 -16.01 11.83
N SER A 169 11.71 -14.90 11.65
CA SER A 169 11.79 -13.84 12.66
C SER A 169 10.60 -12.89 12.66
N ASP A 170 9.74 -12.92 11.63
CA ASP A 170 8.55 -12.07 11.56
C ASP A 170 7.37 -12.77 12.25
N GLN A 171 6.99 -12.25 13.41
CA GLN A 171 5.90 -12.79 14.21
C GLN A 171 4.50 -12.43 13.67
N LEU A 172 4.37 -11.53 12.69
CA LEU A 172 3.07 -11.07 12.20
C LEU A 172 2.27 -12.20 11.54
N ALA A 173 2.91 -13.01 10.69
CA ALA A 173 2.26 -14.15 10.05
C ALA A 173 1.84 -15.22 11.07
N ALA A 174 2.69 -15.47 12.06
CA ALA A 174 2.37 -16.36 13.17
C ALA A 174 1.17 -15.87 13.99
N LEU A 175 1.13 -14.58 14.30
CA LEU A 175 0.01 -13.97 15.02
C LEU A 175 -1.31 -14.13 14.24
N ASN A 176 -1.28 -13.92 12.92
CA ASN A 176 -2.44 -14.12 12.05
C ASN A 176 -2.86 -15.60 11.96
N LEU A 177 -1.91 -16.53 11.99
CA LEU A 177 -2.21 -17.97 12.07
C LEU A 177 -2.84 -18.33 13.42
N VAL A 178 -2.41 -17.73 14.53
CA VAL A 178 -3.08 -17.87 15.84
C VAL A 178 -4.51 -17.36 15.76
N THR A 179 -4.75 -16.17 15.17
CA THR A 179 -6.13 -15.67 14.94
C THR A 179 -6.98 -16.67 14.18
N LEU A 180 -6.45 -17.26 13.11
CA LEU A 180 -7.14 -18.28 12.32
C LEU A 180 -7.50 -19.52 13.16
N LEU A 181 -6.55 -20.03 13.96
CA LEU A 181 -6.77 -21.19 14.82
C LEU A 181 -7.84 -20.90 15.88
N LEU A 182 -7.81 -19.72 16.51
CA LEU A 182 -8.81 -19.29 17.48
C LEU A 182 -10.20 -19.10 16.83
N TYR A 183 -10.25 -18.62 15.59
CA TYR A 183 -11.49 -18.54 14.83
C TYR A 183 -12.11 -19.93 14.60
N GLN A 184 -11.29 -20.96 14.40
CA GLN A 184 -11.71 -22.36 14.29
C GLN A 184 -11.96 -23.06 15.63
N ASP A 185 -11.91 -22.32 16.75
CA ASP A 185 -11.96 -22.85 18.13
C ASP A 185 -10.87 -23.91 18.42
N ASP A 186 -9.75 -23.85 17.71
CA ASP A 186 -8.59 -24.72 17.92
C ASP A 186 -7.61 -24.11 18.94
N TRP A 187 -8.07 -24.06 20.19
CA TRP A 187 -7.32 -23.50 21.31
C TRP A 187 -6.02 -24.24 21.59
N THR A 188 -5.99 -25.55 21.33
CA THR A 188 -4.81 -26.39 21.55
C THR A 188 -3.67 -25.99 20.60
N ARG A 189 -3.90 -26.00 19.28
CA ARG A 189 -2.85 -25.63 18.31
C ARG A 189 -2.47 -24.15 18.43
N ALA A 190 -3.42 -23.28 18.77
CA ALA A 190 -3.14 -21.87 19.03
C ALA A 190 -2.16 -21.69 20.21
N GLY A 191 -2.42 -22.36 21.33
CA GLY A 191 -1.56 -22.31 22.53
C GLY A 191 -0.16 -22.89 22.30
N GLU A 192 -0.07 -24.00 21.54
CA GLU A 192 1.21 -24.59 21.15
C GLU A 192 2.04 -23.63 20.30
N LEU A 193 1.41 -22.97 19.31
CA LEU A 193 2.08 -22.01 18.43
C LEU A 193 2.57 -20.78 19.20
N VAL A 194 1.74 -20.24 20.10
CA VAL A 194 2.10 -19.14 21.01
C VAL A 194 3.32 -19.50 21.85
N SER A 195 3.31 -20.69 22.46
CA SER A 195 4.41 -21.17 23.31
C SER A 195 5.69 -21.37 22.51
N ARG A 196 5.59 -21.98 21.32
CA ARG A 196 6.74 -22.26 20.44
C ARG A 196 7.43 -20.99 19.97
N LEU A 197 6.66 -19.96 19.65
CA LEU A 197 7.18 -18.72 19.08
C LEU A 197 7.40 -17.61 20.11
N GLY A 198 7.15 -17.90 21.40
CA GLY A 198 7.32 -16.94 22.49
C GLY A 198 6.44 -15.69 22.33
N LEU A 199 5.21 -15.85 21.82
CA LEU A 199 4.30 -14.71 21.66
C LEU A 199 3.86 -14.19 23.03
N SER A 200 3.85 -12.88 23.19
CA SER A 200 3.45 -12.21 24.43
C SER A 200 1.95 -12.37 24.72
N PRO A 201 1.52 -12.24 25.98
CA PRO A 201 0.10 -12.22 26.34
C PRO A 201 -0.70 -11.14 25.59
N ALA A 202 -0.08 -9.99 25.31
CA ALA A 202 -0.70 -8.91 24.54
C ALA A 202 -0.99 -9.34 23.09
N GLN A 203 -0.02 -9.99 22.44
CA GLN A 203 -0.20 -10.56 21.09
C GLN A 203 -1.31 -11.61 21.08
N PHE A 204 -1.34 -12.54 22.04
CA PHE A 204 -2.42 -13.53 22.11
C PHE A 204 -3.81 -12.89 22.28
N SER A 205 -3.92 -11.89 23.16
CA SER A 205 -5.16 -11.15 23.38
C SER A 205 -5.64 -10.40 22.11
N GLU A 206 -4.70 -9.82 21.36
CA GLU A 206 -4.99 -9.22 20.06
C GLU A 206 -5.53 -10.27 19.06
N ALA A 207 -4.87 -11.42 19.00
CA ALA A 207 -5.28 -12.52 18.11
C ALA A 207 -6.70 -13.00 18.43
N GLN A 208 -7.02 -13.15 19.71
CA GLN A 208 -8.34 -13.56 20.21
C GLN A 208 -9.40 -12.51 19.88
N SER A 209 -9.14 -11.24 20.16
CA SER A 209 -10.06 -10.13 19.83
C SER A 209 -10.41 -10.10 18.34
N ARG A 210 -9.40 -10.35 17.49
CA ARG A 210 -9.61 -10.42 16.04
C ARG A 210 -10.41 -11.65 15.62
N ALA A 211 -10.16 -12.81 16.22
CA ALA A 211 -10.92 -14.03 15.95
C ALA A 211 -12.41 -13.86 16.30
N GLU A 212 -12.71 -13.24 17.44
CA GLU A 212 -14.09 -12.95 17.85
C GLU A 212 -14.79 -11.98 16.89
N LYS A 213 -14.09 -10.95 16.40
CA LYS A 213 -14.64 -10.06 15.36
C LYS A 213 -15.00 -10.80 14.06
N LEU A 214 -14.23 -11.82 13.68
CA LEU A 214 -14.52 -12.64 12.49
C LEU A 214 -15.73 -13.56 12.70
N LYS A 215 -16.05 -13.96 13.94
CA LYS A 215 -17.23 -14.76 14.27
C LYS A 215 -18.53 -13.95 14.22
N VAL A 216 -18.45 -12.63 14.41
CA VAL A 216 -19.62 -11.76 14.28
C VAL A 216 -19.96 -11.62 12.80
N PRO A 217 -21.17 -12.01 12.36
CA PRO A 217 -21.56 -11.86 10.97
C PRO A 217 -21.49 -10.39 10.57
N ALA A 218 -20.75 -10.09 9.51
CA ALA A 218 -20.60 -8.73 8.99
C ALA A 218 -22.00 -8.18 8.70
N LYS A 219 -22.36 -7.07 9.36
CA LYS A 219 -23.59 -6.34 9.06
C LYS A 219 -23.49 -5.91 7.59
N ALA A 220 -24.41 -6.40 6.75
CA ALA A 220 -24.37 -6.14 5.31
C ALA A 220 -24.22 -4.63 5.06
N PRO A 221 -23.29 -4.19 4.20
CA PRO A 221 -23.24 -2.80 3.80
C PRO A 221 -24.58 -2.46 3.13
N ALA A 222 -25.21 -1.38 3.60
CA ALA A 222 -26.40 -0.84 2.95
C ALA A 222 -26.01 -0.32 1.56
N SER A 223 -26.10 -1.17 0.54
CA SER A 223 -25.96 -0.76 -0.84
C SER A 223 -27.28 -1.00 -1.60
N ALA A 224 -27.60 -0.01 -2.44
CA ALA A 224 -28.58 -0.04 -3.52
C ALA A 224 -30.08 -0.07 -3.15
N ALA A 225 -30.57 1.05 -2.63
CA ALA A 225 -31.94 1.51 -2.91
C ALA A 225 -31.90 2.82 -3.73
N VAL A 226 -31.21 2.80 -4.86
CA VAL A 226 -31.41 3.80 -5.93
C VAL A 226 -31.50 3.06 -7.25
N THR A 227 -32.62 2.38 -7.46
CA THR A 227 -33.10 2.05 -8.80
C THR A 227 -34.62 2.03 -8.76
N ALA A 228 -35.24 3.12 -9.23
CA ALA A 228 -36.53 3.16 -9.93
C ALA A 228 -37.19 4.53 -9.74
N MET A 229 -36.74 5.55 -10.48
CA MET A 229 -37.58 6.70 -10.85
C MET A 229 -37.03 7.34 -12.13
N LEU A 230 -37.03 6.55 -13.22
CA LEU A 230 -37.07 7.04 -14.60
C LEU A 230 -37.84 6.00 -15.41
N LYS A 231 -39.16 6.06 -15.30
CA LYS A 231 -40.13 5.67 -16.32
C LYS A 231 -41.20 6.75 -16.37
#